data_AF-A0A7S0GQW6-F1
#
_entry.id   AF-A0A7S0GQW6-F1
#
_cell.length_a   1.000
_cell.length_b   1.000
_cell.length_c   1.000
_cell.angle_alpha   90.00
_cell.angle_beta   90.00
_cell.angle_gamma   90.00
#
_symmetry.space_group_name_H-M   'P 1'
#
loop_
_entity.id
_entity.type
_entity.pdbx_description
1 polymer ?
#
loop_
_entity_poly.entity_id
_entity_poly.type
_entity_poly.pdbx_seq_one_letter_code
_entity_poly.pdbx_strand_id
1 'polypeptide(L)'
;MRFGELLDLVADVDPEMRVRFTSPHPKDFPDEVLQIINSRANVGKQLHMPAQSGSTSVLERMRRGYSREAYLDLATKVRLTIPGVAISSDFIAGFCGETEEEHLDTVTLMDRVAYEQAFMFAYSERDGTSAARKMEDDVPEDVKQRRLQEVIDAFRGAAARHQNAEIGRTHLCSVEGASKKNDQELTGKTDTSKWVVFKNDPVGIYGGDVEEESNHEAEDGETVVVNGGFGEKLATPKPGEYVAVRVTGCSTGTLFGECLGRTTLTAFHEMHGNAWVEADESAKKATAAAGAR
;
A
#
# COMPACT_ATOMS: atom_id res chain seq x y z
N MET A 1 -17.47 24.12 -1.38
CA MET A 1 -16.42 23.27 -0.80
C MET A 1 -16.06 22.20 -1.80
N ARG A 2 -14.82 22.20 -2.26
CA ARG A 2 -14.28 21.16 -3.16
C ARG A 2 -13.76 19.98 -2.33
N PHE A 3 -13.53 18.84 -2.96
CA PHE A 3 -13.09 17.64 -2.24
C PHE A 3 -11.75 17.85 -1.52
N GLY A 4 -10.77 18.52 -2.15
CA GLY A 4 -9.49 18.84 -1.51
C GLY A 4 -9.69 19.66 -0.22
N GLU A 5 -10.50 20.71 -0.27
CA GLU A 5 -10.82 21.53 0.91
C GLU A 5 -11.45 20.70 2.04
N LEU A 6 -12.38 19.80 1.71
CA LEU A 6 -12.98 18.91 2.71
C LEU A 6 -11.95 17.95 3.30
N LEU A 7 -11.10 17.34 2.46
CA LEU A 7 -10.07 16.40 2.90
C LEU A 7 -9.09 17.09 3.86
N ASP A 8 -8.69 18.32 3.55
CA ASP A 8 -7.78 19.10 4.38
C ASP A 8 -8.40 19.45 5.75
N LEU A 9 -9.68 19.89 5.75
CA LEU A 9 -10.41 20.18 6.98
C LEU A 9 -10.61 18.94 7.85
N VAL A 10 -10.90 17.78 7.24
CA VAL A 10 -11.05 16.51 7.98
C VAL A 10 -9.71 16.05 8.56
N ALA A 11 -8.62 16.21 7.82
CA ALA A 11 -7.28 15.89 8.30
C ALA A 11 -6.84 16.79 9.48
N ASP A 12 -7.39 18.00 9.59
CA ASP A 12 -7.09 18.95 10.66
C ASP A 12 -7.84 18.68 11.97
N VAL A 13 -8.92 17.88 11.94
CA VAL A 13 -9.74 17.59 13.13
C VAL A 13 -8.93 16.89 14.22
N ASP A 14 -8.12 15.91 13.83
CA ASP A 14 -7.26 15.15 14.74
C ASP A 14 -6.03 14.64 13.97
N PRO A 15 -4.81 15.14 14.25
CA PRO A 15 -3.59 14.71 13.58
C PRO A 15 -3.24 13.24 13.84
N GLU A 16 -3.81 12.60 14.87
CA GLU A 16 -3.60 11.18 15.17
C GLU A 16 -4.64 10.26 14.51
N MET A 17 -5.68 10.83 13.90
CA MET A 17 -6.71 10.05 13.22
C MET A 17 -6.35 9.81 11.75
N ARG A 18 -6.12 8.55 11.37
CA ARG A 18 -5.89 8.15 9.98
C ARG A 18 -7.13 8.38 9.10
N VAL A 19 -6.99 9.22 8.08
CA VAL A 19 -8.02 9.50 7.06
C VAL A 19 -7.74 8.68 5.81
N ARG A 20 -8.73 7.94 5.32
CA ARG A 20 -8.69 7.21 4.05
C ARG A 20 -9.95 7.48 3.26
N PHE A 21 -9.82 7.48 1.93
CA PHE A 21 -10.94 7.59 1.02
C PHE A 21 -10.69 6.73 -0.21
N THR A 22 -11.77 6.46 -0.95
CA THR A 22 -11.72 5.71 -2.20
C THR A 22 -12.43 6.54 -3.26
N SER A 23 -11.80 6.73 -4.42
CA SER A 23 -12.43 7.36 -5.57
C SER A 23 -12.86 6.28 -6.58
N PRO A 24 -14.02 6.44 -7.24
CA PRO A 24 -14.44 5.57 -8.33
C PRO A 24 -13.81 5.92 -9.68
N HIS A 25 -13.03 7.02 -9.78
CA HIS A 25 -12.59 7.56 -11.06
C HIS A 25 -11.22 8.27 -11.00
N PRO A 26 -10.26 7.95 -11.88
CA PRO A 26 -8.92 8.56 -11.85
C PRO A 26 -8.88 10.09 -11.99
N LYS A 27 -9.87 10.70 -12.66
CA LYS A 27 -9.98 12.17 -12.77
C LYS A 27 -10.20 12.90 -11.44
N ASP A 28 -10.52 12.18 -10.36
CA ASP A 28 -10.77 12.77 -9.04
C ASP A 28 -9.47 13.10 -8.28
N PHE A 29 -8.31 13.05 -8.93
CA PHE A 29 -7.00 13.36 -8.36
C PHE A 29 -6.34 14.61 -8.99
N PRO A 30 -6.94 15.81 -8.85
CA PRO A 30 -6.27 17.05 -9.21
C PRO A 30 -5.09 17.34 -8.27
N ASP A 31 -4.20 18.23 -8.71
CA ASP A 31 -2.96 18.57 -8.02
C ASP A 31 -3.17 18.97 -6.56
N GLU A 32 -4.23 19.73 -6.28
CA GLU A 32 -4.56 20.13 -4.90
C GLU A 32 -4.77 18.93 -3.98
N VAL A 33 -5.43 17.87 -4.47
CA VAL A 33 -5.69 16.66 -3.70
C VAL A 33 -4.39 15.90 -3.49
N LEU A 34 -3.55 15.79 -4.52
CA LEU A 34 -2.24 15.13 -4.40
C LEU A 34 -1.32 15.85 -3.40
N GLN A 35 -1.32 17.18 -3.41
CA GLN A 35 -0.53 17.97 -2.47
C GLN A 35 -1.03 17.80 -1.03
N ILE A 36 -2.35 17.77 -0.80
CA ILE A 36 -2.92 17.53 0.53
C ILE A 36 -2.58 16.12 1.02
N ILE A 37 -2.71 15.10 0.17
CA ILE A 37 -2.32 13.73 0.52
C ILE A 37 -0.83 13.70 0.87
N ASN A 38 0.03 14.40 0.13
CA ASN A 38 1.45 14.45 0.44
C ASN A 38 1.69 15.19 1.76
N SER A 39 1.13 16.38 1.98
CA SER A 39 1.46 17.25 3.11
C SER A 39 0.86 16.80 4.44
N ARG A 40 -0.29 16.12 4.43
CA ARG A 40 -0.95 15.64 5.65
C ARG A 40 -0.45 14.23 6.00
N ALA A 41 0.26 14.12 7.12
CA ALA A 41 0.77 12.85 7.62
C ALA A 41 -0.34 11.82 7.86
N ASN A 42 -1.50 12.28 8.31
CA ASN A 42 -2.64 11.45 8.68
C ASN A 42 -3.55 11.07 7.50
N VAL A 43 -3.34 11.62 6.31
CA VAL A 43 -3.99 11.14 5.08
C VAL A 43 -3.21 9.94 4.54
N GLY A 44 -3.90 8.80 4.38
CA GLY A 44 -3.29 7.56 3.92
C GLY A 44 -2.67 7.69 2.52
N LYS A 45 -1.49 7.08 2.33
CA LYS A 45 -0.74 7.10 1.06
C LYS A 45 -1.20 5.96 0.14
N GLN A 46 -2.51 5.80 -0.02
CA GLN A 46 -3.11 4.80 -0.90
C GLN A 46 -4.14 5.47 -1.80
N LEU A 47 -4.01 5.28 -3.11
CA LEU A 47 -4.98 5.77 -4.08
C LEU A 47 -5.58 4.61 -4.87
N HIS A 48 -6.90 4.54 -4.85
CA HIS A 48 -7.65 3.69 -5.76
C HIS A 48 -7.93 4.47 -7.05
N MET A 49 -7.31 4.04 -8.14
CA MET A 49 -7.38 4.67 -9.46
C MET A 49 -7.84 3.63 -10.49
N PRO A 50 -9.15 3.35 -10.61
CA PRO A 50 -9.65 2.29 -11.50
C PRO A 50 -9.30 2.57 -12.97
N ALA A 51 -8.35 1.84 -13.53
CA ALA A 51 -7.96 1.94 -14.95
C ALA A 51 -8.99 1.26 -15.85
N GLN A 52 -9.41 0.05 -15.47
CA GLN A 52 -10.41 -0.82 -16.11
C GLN A 52 -9.89 -1.56 -17.35
N SER A 53 -9.12 -0.87 -18.19
CA SER A 53 -8.35 -1.45 -19.29
C SER A 53 -7.09 -0.63 -19.53
N GLY A 54 -6.07 -1.23 -20.13
CA GLY A 54 -4.90 -0.49 -20.62
C GLY A 54 -5.07 0.08 -22.01
N SER A 55 -6.11 -0.25 -22.76
CA SER A 55 -6.26 0.23 -24.14
C SER A 55 -7.16 1.46 -24.23
N THR A 56 -6.69 2.52 -24.90
CA THR A 56 -7.48 3.74 -25.14
C THR A 56 -8.79 3.44 -25.88
N SER A 57 -8.77 2.60 -26.91
CA SER A 57 -9.96 2.23 -27.67
C SER A 57 -10.95 1.42 -26.84
N VAL A 58 -10.50 0.53 -25.96
CA VAL A 58 -11.37 -0.17 -25.00
C VAL A 58 -11.97 0.81 -23.99
N LEU A 59 -11.17 1.72 -23.44
CA LEU A 59 -11.61 2.75 -22.48
C LEU A 59 -12.68 3.68 -23.07
N GLU A 60 -12.57 4.00 -24.37
CA GLU A 60 -13.59 4.74 -25.11
C GLU A 60 -14.90 3.95 -25.22
N ARG A 61 -14.84 2.65 -25.55
CA ARG A 61 -16.03 1.76 -25.57
C ARG A 61 -16.67 1.64 -24.17
N MET A 62 -15.85 1.61 -23.12
CA MET A 62 -16.29 1.65 -21.72
C MET A 62 -16.77 3.04 -21.25
N ARG A 63 -16.64 4.08 -22.08
CA ARG A 63 -17.01 5.47 -21.78
C ARG A 63 -16.30 6.07 -20.57
N ARG A 64 -15.01 5.78 -20.42
CA ARG A 64 -14.17 6.32 -19.34
C ARG A 64 -13.76 7.77 -19.55
N GLY A 65 -13.66 8.20 -20.82
CA GLY A 65 -13.36 9.59 -21.18
C GLY A 65 -11.94 10.04 -20.82
N TYR A 66 -11.01 9.09 -20.71
CA TYR A 66 -9.56 9.32 -20.63
C TYR A 66 -8.84 8.25 -21.46
N SER A 67 -7.62 8.54 -21.90
CA SER A 67 -6.77 7.60 -22.64
C SER A 67 -5.80 6.87 -21.71
N ARG A 68 -5.16 5.83 -22.25
CA ARG A 68 -4.04 5.12 -21.60
C ARG A 68 -2.92 6.08 -21.21
N GLU A 69 -2.55 6.99 -22.10
CA GLU A 69 -1.45 7.93 -21.93
C GLU A 69 -1.77 8.91 -20.79
N ALA A 70 -2.99 9.47 -20.77
CA ALA A 70 -3.43 10.34 -19.69
C ALA A 70 -3.44 9.63 -18.33
N TYR A 71 -3.78 8.33 -18.31
CA TYR A 71 -3.71 7.53 -17.09
C TYR A 71 -2.26 7.31 -16.63
N LEU A 72 -1.34 6.98 -17.55
CA LEU A 72 0.08 6.80 -17.25
C LEU A 72 0.73 8.10 -16.74
N ASP A 73 0.39 9.24 -17.35
CA ASP A 73 0.85 10.56 -16.90
C ASP A 73 0.37 10.85 -15.48
N LEU A 74 -0.90 10.56 -15.19
CA LEU A 74 -1.45 10.71 -13.85
C LEU A 74 -0.75 9.78 -12.84
N ALA A 75 -0.56 8.50 -13.16
CA ALA A 75 0.12 7.54 -12.29
C ALA A 75 1.57 7.98 -12.00
N THR A 76 2.26 8.49 -13.02
CA THR A 76 3.62 9.04 -12.88
C THR A 76 3.61 10.26 -11.96
N LYS A 77 2.70 11.20 -12.19
CA LYS A 77 2.54 12.41 -11.37
C LYS A 77 2.25 12.08 -9.91
N VAL A 78 1.36 11.11 -9.67
CA VAL A 78 1.03 10.59 -8.34
C VAL A 78 2.29 10.10 -7.61
N ARG A 79 3.08 9.23 -8.25
CA ARG A 79 4.33 8.70 -7.65
C ARG A 79 5.39 9.77 -7.42
N LEU A 80 5.48 10.78 -8.29
CA LEU A 80 6.40 11.91 -8.11
C LEU A 80 5.96 12.85 -6.98
N THR A 81 4.65 13.02 -6.79
CA THR A 81 4.10 13.96 -5.79
C THR A 81 4.04 13.34 -4.41
N ILE A 82 3.71 12.05 -4.32
CA ILE A 82 3.53 11.32 -3.06
C ILE A 82 4.51 10.14 -3.06
N PRO A 83 5.74 10.35 -2.57
CA PRO A 83 6.73 9.29 -2.48
C PRO A 83 6.16 8.10 -1.70
N GLY A 84 6.24 6.93 -2.32
CA GLY A 84 5.78 5.70 -1.71
C GLY A 84 4.26 5.46 -1.67
N VAL A 85 3.49 6.24 -2.43
CA VAL A 85 2.07 5.96 -2.62
C VAL A 85 1.84 4.55 -3.19
N ALA A 86 0.88 3.84 -2.59
CA ALA A 86 0.35 2.62 -3.15
C ALA A 86 -0.82 2.93 -4.10
N ILE A 87 -0.77 2.36 -5.30
CA ILE A 87 -1.83 2.51 -6.29
C ILE A 87 -2.59 1.19 -6.39
N SER A 88 -3.91 1.28 -6.27
CA SER A 88 -4.80 0.15 -6.55
C SER A 88 -5.72 0.44 -7.73
N SER A 89 -6.21 -0.60 -8.40
CA SER A 89 -7.03 -0.45 -9.60
C SER A 89 -7.97 -1.64 -9.80
N ASP A 90 -8.97 -1.45 -10.66
CA ASP A 90 -9.83 -2.51 -11.17
C ASP A 90 -9.52 -2.76 -12.65
N PHE A 91 -9.67 -4.00 -13.11
CA PHE A 91 -9.46 -4.44 -14.48
C PHE A 91 -10.54 -5.41 -14.93
N ILE A 92 -10.97 -5.25 -16.18
CA ILE A 92 -11.90 -6.13 -16.86
C ILE A 92 -11.20 -6.68 -18.10
N ALA A 93 -10.97 -7.99 -18.14
CA ALA A 93 -10.38 -8.70 -19.28
C ALA A 93 -11.48 -9.25 -20.19
N GLY A 94 -11.30 -9.17 -21.51
CA GLY A 94 -12.23 -9.73 -22.49
C GLY A 94 -13.50 -8.91 -22.66
N PHE A 95 -13.41 -7.58 -22.56
CA PHE A 95 -14.55 -6.69 -22.83
C PHE A 95 -15.03 -6.81 -24.29
N CYS A 96 -16.30 -6.47 -24.54
CA CYS A 96 -16.91 -6.51 -25.88
C CYS A 96 -16.00 -5.86 -26.96
N GLY A 97 -15.67 -6.65 -27.99
CA GLY A 97 -14.81 -6.29 -29.11
C GLY A 97 -13.32 -6.16 -28.79
N GLU A 98 -12.85 -6.63 -27.63
CA GLU A 98 -11.43 -6.54 -27.25
C GLU A 98 -10.55 -7.47 -28.11
N THR A 99 -9.59 -6.86 -28.80
CA THR A 99 -8.59 -7.55 -29.64
C THR A 99 -7.38 -8.01 -28.81
N GLU A 100 -6.53 -8.86 -29.39
CA GLU A 100 -5.29 -9.30 -28.74
C GLU A 100 -4.33 -8.12 -28.46
N GLU A 101 -4.23 -7.15 -29.37
CA GLU A 101 -3.38 -5.97 -29.18
C GLU A 101 -3.86 -5.11 -28.00
N GLU A 102 -5.17 -4.86 -27.92
CA GLU A 102 -5.77 -4.10 -26.81
C GLU A 102 -5.64 -4.81 -25.45
N HIS A 103 -5.68 -6.14 -25.46
CA HIS A 103 -5.40 -6.94 -24.27
C HIS A 103 -3.92 -6.85 -23.86
N LEU A 104 -2.98 -6.94 -24.81
CA LEU A 104 -1.55 -6.76 -24.53
C LEU A 104 -1.23 -5.36 -24.00
N ASP A 105 -1.95 -4.32 -24.43
CA ASP A 105 -1.89 -3.01 -23.79
C ASP A 105 -2.24 -3.10 -22.31
N THR A 106 -3.30 -3.81 -21.94
CA THR A 106 -3.67 -4.02 -20.53
C THR A 106 -2.56 -4.71 -19.75
N VAL A 107 -1.99 -5.79 -20.29
CA VAL A 107 -0.86 -6.51 -19.68
C VAL A 107 0.35 -5.60 -19.45
N THR A 108 0.70 -4.77 -20.44
CA THR A 108 1.83 -3.84 -20.31
C THR A 108 1.55 -2.67 -19.37
N LEU A 109 0.28 -2.26 -19.19
CA LEU A 109 -0.08 -1.25 -18.19
C LEU A 109 0.21 -1.75 -16.77
N MET A 110 -0.11 -3.03 -16.50
CA MET A 110 0.09 -3.66 -15.19
C MET A 110 1.56 -3.56 -14.74
N ASP A 111 2.48 -3.86 -15.66
CA ASP A 111 3.92 -3.81 -15.38
C ASP A 111 4.43 -2.37 -15.24
N ARG A 112 3.96 -1.44 -16.08
CA ARG A 112 4.39 -0.03 -16.05
C ARG A 112 3.94 0.73 -14.81
N VAL A 113 2.68 0.56 -14.41
CA VAL A 113 2.12 1.26 -13.25
C VAL A 113 2.52 0.56 -11.95
N ALA A 114 2.68 -0.77 -12.02
CA ALA A 114 3.16 -1.61 -10.94
C ALA A 114 2.30 -1.46 -9.67
N TYR A 115 1.02 -1.85 -9.79
CA TYR A 115 0.02 -1.73 -8.74
C TYR A 115 0.35 -2.55 -7.49
N GLU A 116 0.04 -2.00 -6.32
CA GLU A 116 0.10 -2.74 -5.05
C GLU A 116 -1.10 -3.66 -4.84
N GLN A 117 -2.25 -3.31 -5.42
CA GLN A 117 -3.46 -4.12 -5.37
C GLN A 117 -4.27 -3.96 -6.66
N ALA A 118 -4.73 -5.06 -7.25
CA ALA A 118 -5.59 -5.04 -8.42
C ALA A 118 -6.78 -5.98 -8.24
N PHE A 119 -7.98 -5.49 -8.55
CA PHE A 119 -9.17 -6.33 -8.67
C PHE A 119 -9.36 -6.65 -10.15
N MET A 120 -9.28 -7.93 -10.50
CA MET A 120 -9.23 -8.37 -11.89
C MET A 120 -10.38 -9.34 -12.14
N PHE A 121 -11.16 -9.07 -13.18
CA PHE A 121 -12.33 -9.86 -13.51
C PHE A 121 -12.36 -10.14 -15.01
N ALA A 122 -12.84 -11.32 -15.40
CA ALA A 122 -13.30 -11.54 -16.77
C ALA A 122 -14.61 -10.76 -16.98
N TYR A 123 -14.81 -10.20 -18.17
CA TYR A 123 -16.04 -9.50 -18.50
C TYR A 123 -17.23 -10.47 -18.42
N SER A 124 -18.23 -10.07 -17.62
CA SER A 124 -19.55 -10.67 -17.63
C SER A 124 -20.58 -9.58 -17.84
N GLU A 125 -21.58 -9.88 -18.66
CA GLU A 125 -22.68 -8.97 -18.90
C GLU A 125 -23.46 -8.71 -17.60
N ARG A 126 -23.84 -7.46 -17.40
CA ARG A 126 -24.65 -7.03 -16.25
C ARG A 126 -25.84 -6.21 -16.74
N ASP A 127 -27.02 -6.64 -16.32
CA ASP A 127 -28.27 -5.95 -16.59
C ASP A 127 -28.18 -4.46 -16.22
N GLY A 128 -28.73 -3.61 -17.09
CA GLY A 128 -28.75 -2.16 -16.86
C GLY A 128 -27.47 -1.41 -17.24
N THR A 129 -26.41 -2.08 -17.71
CA THR A 129 -25.20 -1.40 -18.22
C THR A 129 -25.37 -0.90 -19.66
N SER A 130 -24.54 0.06 -20.09
CA SER A 130 -24.56 0.48 -21.50
C SER A 130 -24.00 -0.59 -22.44
N ALA A 131 -23.10 -1.45 -21.95
CA ALA A 131 -22.56 -2.56 -22.73
C ALA A 131 -23.69 -3.55 -23.04
N ALA A 132 -24.40 -4.03 -22.01
CA ALA A 132 -25.54 -4.94 -22.16
C ALA A 132 -26.63 -4.45 -23.14
N ARG A 133 -26.82 -3.13 -23.25
CA ARG A 133 -27.82 -2.54 -24.16
C ARG A 133 -27.36 -2.34 -25.60
N LYS A 134 -26.06 -2.26 -25.86
CA LYS A 134 -25.53 -1.68 -27.11
C LYS A 134 -24.38 -2.45 -27.74
N MET A 135 -23.87 -3.47 -27.07
CA MET A 135 -22.69 -4.21 -27.49
C MET A 135 -23.00 -5.70 -27.43
N GLU A 136 -22.46 -6.43 -28.39
CA GLU A 136 -22.46 -7.89 -28.38
C GLU A 136 -21.27 -8.37 -27.54
N ASP A 137 -21.48 -9.39 -26.72
CA ASP A 137 -20.40 -10.09 -26.01
C ASP A 137 -19.78 -11.14 -26.94
N ASP A 138 -18.85 -10.66 -27.79
CA ASP A 138 -18.26 -11.39 -28.91
C ASP A 138 -16.90 -12.03 -28.58
N VAL A 139 -16.40 -11.88 -27.36
CA VAL A 139 -15.17 -12.51 -26.89
C VAL A 139 -15.51 -13.89 -26.28
N PRO A 140 -14.97 -15.01 -26.79
CA PRO A 140 -15.23 -16.33 -26.23
C PRO A 140 -14.79 -16.46 -24.76
N GLU A 141 -15.54 -17.21 -23.96
CA GLU A 141 -15.28 -17.36 -22.52
C GLU A 141 -13.87 -17.91 -22.22
N ASP A 142 -13.39 -18.88 -23.00
CA ASP A 142 -12.04 -19.42 -22.86
C ASP A 142 -10.96 -18.37 -23.13
N VAL A 143 -11.20 -17.46 -24.08
CA VAL A 143 -10.33 -16.30 -24.34
C VAL A 143 -10.36 -15.32 -23.17
N LYS A 144 -11.54 -15.02 -22.61
CA LYS A 144 -11.65 -14.13 -21.43
C LYS A 144 -10.89 -14.69 -20.22
N GLN A 145 -11.01 -15.98 -19.95
CA GLN A 145 -10.32 -16.64 -18.83
C GLN A 145 -8.80 -16.67 -19.05
N ARG A 146 -8.34 -16.97 -20.27
CA ARG A 146 -6.91 -16.88 -20.61
C ARG A 146 -6.38 -15.46 -20.37
N ARG A 147 -7.07 -14.44 -20.87
CA ARG A 147 -6.69 -13.03 -20.71
C ARG A 147 -6.67 -12.60 -19.25
N LEU A 148 -7.68 -12.97 -18.47
CA LEU A 148 -7.70 -12.73 -17.02
C LEU A 148 -6.46 -13.33 -16.34
N GLN A 149 -6.10 -14.57 -16.69
CA GLN A 149 -4.91 -15.22 -16.14
C GLN A 149 -3.63 -14.46 -16.51
N GLU A 150 -3.49 -14.00 -17.75
CA GLU A 150 -2.35 -13.18 -18.20
C GLU A 150 -2.25 -11.85 -17.44
N VAL A 151 -3.38 -11.17 -17.17
CA VAL A 151 -3.41 -9.95 -16.33
C VAL A 151 -3.01 -10.25 -14.88
N ILE A 152 -3.48 -11.37 -14.32
CA ILE A 152 -3.11 -11.82 -12.97
C ILE A 152 -1.61 -12.09 -12.87
N ASP A 153 -1.02 -12.73 -13.87
CA ASP A 153 0.40 -13.06 -13.86
C ASP A 153 1.28 -11.81 -14.03
N ALA A 154 0.86 -10.85 -14.86
CA ALA A 154 1.49 -9.54 -14.97
C ALA A 154 1.46 -8.77 -13.64
N PHE A 155 0.30 -8.76 -12.95
CA PHE A 155 0.17 -8.19 -11.60
C PHE A 155 1.14 -8.84 -10.62
N ARG A 156 1.17 -10.17 -10.56
CA ARG A 156 2.02 -10.93 -9.61
C ARG A 156 3.51 -10.63 -9.82
N GLY A 157 3.95 -10.54 -11.08
CA GLY A 157 5.33 -10.19 -11.42
C GLY A 157 5.74 -8.83 -10.84
N ALA A 158 4.90 -7.81 -10.99
CA ALA A 158 5.16 -6.48 -10.43
C ALA A 158 5.04 -6.47 -8.89
N ALA A 159 3.97 -7.05 -8.35
CA ALA A 159 3.69 -7.07 -6.91
C ALA A 159 4.80 -7.75 -6.10
N ALA A 160 5.38 -8.84 -6.62
CA ALA A 160 6.50 -9.53 -5.96
C ALA A 160 7.75 -8.64 -5.84
N ARG A 161 8.06 -7.82 -6.84
CA ARG A 161 9.18 -6.86 -6.78
C ARG A 161 8.94 -5.81 -5.70
N HIS A 162 7.73 -5.27 -5.60
CA HIS A 162 7.38 -4.29 -4.59
C HIS A 162 7.40 -4.86 -3.18
N GLN A 163 6.85 -6.07 -2.97
CA GLN A 163 6.83 -6.71 -1.66
C GLN A 163 8.25 -7.02 -1.16
N ASN A 164 9.13 -7.53 -2.03
CA ASN A 164 10.53 -7.75 -1.66
C ASN A 164 11.25 -6.44 -1.29
N ALA A 165 10.92 -5.34 -1.98
CA ALA A 165 11.47 -4.03 -1.65
C ALA A 165 10.98 -3.47 -0.30
N GLU A 166 9.93 -4.05 0.30
CA GLU A 166 9.48 -3.67 1.66
C GLU A 166 10.39 -4.24 2.74
N ILE A 167 11.11 -5.33 2.49
CA ILE A 167 11.95 -5.98 3.50
C ILE A 167 13.05 -5.00 3.95
N GLY A 168 13.16 -4.84 5.27
CA GLY A 168 14.06 -3.90 5.93
C GLY A 168 13.47 -2.51 6.15
N ARG A 169 12.36 -2.15 5.51
CA ARG A 169 11.72 -0.85 5.73
C ARG A 169 10.95 -0.82 7.04
N THR A 170 10.92 0.36 7.66
CA THR A 170 10.10 0.62 8.84
C THR A 170 8.82 1.33 8.42
N HIS A 171 7.68 0.78 8.80
CA HIS A 171 6.35 1.34 8.53
C HIS A 171 5.65 1.73 9.83
N LEU A 172 4.96 2.87 9.82
CA LEU A 172 3.94 3.16 10.80
C LEU A 172 2.74 2.23 10.59
N CYS A 173 2.29 1.58 11.65
CA CYS A 173 1.21 0.61 11.60
C CYS A 173 0.15 0.92 12.65
N SER A 174 -1.09 1.12 12.21
CA SER A 174 -2.27 1.17 13.09
C SER A 174 -2.61 -0.24 13.55
N VAL A 175 -2.62 -0.50 14.85
CA VAL A 175 -2.94 -1.82 15.41
C VAL A 175 -4.44 -2.07 15.29
N GLU A 176 -4.81 -3.20 14.68
CA GLU A 176 -6.21 -3.59 14.48
C GLU A 176 -6.66 -4.66 15.50
N GLY A 177 -5.71 -5.40 16.09
CA GLY A 177 -5.95 -6.39 17.14
C GLY A 177 -5.20 -7.70 16.90
N ALA A 178 -5.63 -8.78 17.56
CA ALA A 178 -5.01 -10.09 17.43
C ALA A 178 -5.15 -10.65 16.00
N SER A 179 -4.10 -11.34 15.53
CA SER A 179 -4.14 -12.06 14.27
C SER A 179 -5.17 -13.20 14.33
N LYS A 180 -5.98 -13.34 13.27
CA LYS A 180 -6.99 -14.40 13.19
C LYS A 180 -6.39 -15.81 13.20
N LYS A 181 -5.10 -15.95 12.87
CA LYS A 181 -4.40 -17.23 12.76
C LYS A 181 -3.63 -17.60 14.03
N ASN A 182 -3.24 -16.61 14.83
CA ASN A 182 -2.38 -16.79 16.00
C ASN A 182 -2.64 -15.66 17.00
N ASP A 183 -3.08 -15.99 18.22
CA ASP A 183 -3.39 -15.00 19.26
C ASP A 183 -2.14 -14.39 19.93
N GLN A 184 -0.97 -14.99 19.70
CA GLN A 184 0.34 -14.47 20.09
C GLN A 184 0.88 -13.43 19.10
N GLU A 185 0.12 -13.12 18.06
CA GLU A 185 0.45 -12.11 17.06
C GLU A 185 -0.61 -11.02 17.02
N LEU A 186 -0.16 -9.80 16.76
CA LEU A 186 -1.02 -8.68 16.40
C LEU A 186 -0.99 -8.47 14.90
N THR A 187 -2.06 -7.87 14.39
CA THR A 187 -2.13 -7.36 13.03
C THR A 187 -2.41 -5.87 13.03
N GLY A 188 -1.86 -5.19 12.03
CA GLY A 188 -2.06 -3.77 11.81
C GLY A 188 -2.08 -3.41 10.34
N LYS A 189 -2.37 -2.14 10.06
CA LYS A 189 -2.34 -1.58 8.71
C LYS A 189 -1.31 -0.47 8.58
N THR A 190 -0.51 -0.55 7.52
CA THR A 190 0.42 0.51 7.15
C THR A 190 -0.32 1.73 6.56
N ASP A 191 0.40 2.81 6.33
CA ASP A 191 -0.13 4.03 5.71
C ASP A 191 -0.65 3.78 4.28
N THR A 192 -0.11 2.78 3.60
CA THR A 192 -0.56 2.29 2.28
C THR A 192 -1.67 1.22 2.38
N SER A 193 -2.25 1.01 3.55
CA SER A 193 -3.27 -0.01 3.87
C SER A 193 -2.80 -1.47 3.70
N LYS A 194 -1.48 -1.74 3.66
CA LYS A 194 -0.99 -3.12 3.64
C LYS A 194 -1.16 -3.71 5.03
N TRP A 195 -1.55 -4.98 5.10
CA TRP A 195 -1.57 -5.70 6.36
C TRP A 195 -0.15 -6.02 6.80
N VAL A 196 0.12 -5.82 8.09
CA VAL A 196 1.34 -6.30 8.75
C VAL A 196 0.95 -7.23 9.90
N VAL A 197 1.78 -8.24 10.13
CA VAL A 197 1.69 -9.15 11.27
C VAL A 197 3.00 -9.09 12.05
N PHE A 198 2.90 -8.96 13.37
CA PHE A 198 4.05 -8.89 14.29
C PHE A 198 3.68 -9.52 15.63
N LYS A 199 4.68 -9.85 16.45
CA LYS A 199 4.46 -10.50 17.75
C LYS A 199 3.72 -9.59 18.72
N ASN A 200 2.90 -10.21 19.57
CA ASN A 200 2.15 -9.54 20.64
C ASN A 200 2.99 -9.36 21.92
N ASP A 201 4.20 -8.82 21.77
CA ASP A 201 5.14 -8.64 22.88
C ASP A 201 5.02 -7.21 23.46
N PRO A 202 5.27 -7.00 24.77
CA PRO A 202 5.41 -5.67 25.32
C PRO A 202 6.59 -4.91 24.69
N VAL A 203 6.35 -3.67 24.25
CA VAL A 203 7.36 -2.81 23.62
C VAL A 203 7.44 -1.44 24.28
N GLY A 204 8.56 -0.74 24.07
CA GLY A 204 8.77 0.64 24.52
C GLY A 204 8.19 1.68 23.56
N ILE A 205 8.68 2.92 23.65
CA ILE A 205 8.35 4.01 22.71
C ILE A 205 9.40 4.10 21.62
N TYR A 206 8.95 4.03 20.38
CA TYR A 206 9.79 4.21 19.22
C TYR A 206 10.21 5.68 19.08
N GLY A 207 11.51 5.94 19.02
CA GLY A 207 12.06 7.28 18.83
C GLY A 207 12.10 8.17 20.07
N GLY A 208 11.85 7.63 21.27
CA GLY A 208 11.98 8.39 22.52
C GLY A 208 13.42 8.87 22.73
N ASP A 209 13.57 10.04 23.35
CA ASP A 209 14.87 10.65 23.66
C ASP A 209 15.82 9.62 24.29
N VAL A 210 16.96 9.40 23.64
CA VAL A 210 18.09 8.64 24.17
C VAL A 210 18.92 9.63 24.98
N GLU A 211 18.68 9.76 26.29
CA GLU A 211 19.78 10.15 27.16
C GLU A 211 20.79 8.98 27.28
N GLU A 212 22.00 9.30 27.67
CA GLU A 212 23.20 8.50 27.47
C GLU A 212 23.16 7.07 28.05
N GLU A 213 23.92 6.19 27.39
CA GLU A 213 24.27 4.83 27.82
C GLU A 213 24.39 4.70 29.35
N SER A 214 23.41 4.06 29.98
CA SER A 214 23.68 3.32 31.21
C SER A 214 23.93 1.88 30.82
N ASN A 215 25.21 1.54 30.68
CA ASN A 215 25.68 0.17 30.54
C ASN A 215 25.10 -0.69 31.68
N HIS A 216 24.13 -1.55 31.35
CA HIS A 216 23.79 -2.71 32.17
C HIS A 216 24.10 -3.94 31.33
N GLU A 217 25.25 -4.55 31.63
CA GLU A 217 25.62 -5.86 31.12
C GLU A 217 24.61 -6.89 31.68
N ALA A 218 23.85 -7.52 30.79
CA ALA A 218 23.11 -8.74 31.12
C ALA A 218 24.09 -9.93 31.08
N GLU A 219 23.99 -10.83 32.07
CA GLU A 219 24.92 -11.95 32.31
C GLU A 219 25.04 -12.99 31.16
N ASP A 220 24.28 -12.86 30.07
CA ASP A 220 24.25 -13.86 28.98
C ASP A 220 24.62 -13.32 27.58
N GLY A 221 25.31 -12.17 27.48
CA GLY A 221 26.07 -11.81 26.27
C GLY A 221 25.29 -11.53 24.97
N GLU A 222 23.96 -11.42 25.00
CA GLU A 222 23.14 -10.99 23.86
C GLU A 222 22.75 -9.51 24.00
N THR A 223 23.29 -8.66 23.12
CA THR A 223 22.92 -7.24 23.05
C THR A 223 21.61 -7.08 22.28
N VAL A 224 20.50 -6.86 22.99
CA VAL A 224 19.23 -6.46 22.37
C VAL A 224 19.17 -4.92 22.39
N VAL A 225 19.26 -4.30 21.21
CA VAL A 225 19.02 -2.85 21.07
C VAL A 225 17.51 -2.62 21.11
N VAL A 226 16.98 -2.32 22.29
CA VAL A 226 15.57 -1.94 22.47
C VAL A 226 15.51 -0.41 22.50
N ASN A 227 14.89 0.21 21.50
CA ASN A 227 14.57 1.64 21.55
C ASN A 227 13.45 1.84 22.58
N GLY A 228 13.83 2.12 23.82
CA GLY A 228 12.95 2.60 24.87
C GLY A 228 13.50 3.90 25.42
N GLY A 229 12.85 5.02 25.07
CA GLY A 229 13.08 6.29 25.73
C GLY A 229 12.89 6.15 27.25
N PHE A 230 13.62 6.98 27.99
CA PHE A 230 13.79 6.91 29.44
C PHE A 230 12.48 6.72 30.22
N GLY A 231 12.36 5.61 30.95
CA GLY A 231 11.41 5.46 32.07
C GLY A 231 9.97 5.01 31.75
N GLU A 232 9.59 4.80 30.50
CA GLU A 232 8.27 4.22 30.20
C GLU A 232 8.26 2.68 30.30
N LYS A 233 7.31 2.13 31.06
CA LYS A 233 7.13 0.67 31.17
C LYS A 233 6.77 0.07 29.81
N LEU A 234 7.44 -1.03 29.46
CA LEU A 234 7.04 -1.86 28.32
C LEU A 234 5.54 -2.18 28.41
N ALA A 235 4.84 -1.98 27.30
CA ALA A 235 3.40 -2.21 27.22
C ALA A 235 3.05 -2.92 25.93
N THR A 236 2.10 -3.84 26.02
CA THR A 236 1.52 -4.50 24.84
C THR A 236 0.71 -3.47 24.03
N PRO A 237 0.97 -3.33 22.71
CA PRO A 237 0.18 -2.45 21.85
C PRO A 237 -1.30 -2.82 21.84
N LYS A 238 -2.17 -1.81 21.78
CA LYS A 238 -3.63 -1.99 21.79
C LYS A 238 -4.27 -1.58 20.47
N PRO A 239 -5.44 -2.13 20.11
CA PRO A 239 -6.19 -1.67 18.95
C PRO A 239 -6.40 -0.15 18.96
N GLY A 240 -6.15 0.49 17.82
CA GLY A 240 -6.22 1.94 17.65
C GLY A 240 -4.93 2.70 17.98
N GLU A 241 -3.93 2.06 18.60
CA GLU A 241 -2.61 2.65 18.77
C GLU A 241 -1.76 2.51 17.50
N TYR A 242 -0.71 3.32 17.40
CA TYR A 242 0.30 3.16 16.35
C TYR A 242 1.58 2.53 16.90
N VAL A 243 2.21 1.73 16.06
CA VAL A 243 3.52 1.13 16.30
C VAL A 243 4.41 1.30 15.07
N ALA A 244 5.72 1.42 15.29
CA ALA A 244 6.70 1.30 14.23
C ALA A 244 7.04 -0.17 14.03
N VAL A 245 6.93 -0.67 12.80
CA VAL A 245 7.21 -2.08 12.48
C VAL A 245 8.25 -2.15 11.37
N ARG A 246 9.37 -2.82 11.66
CA ARG A 246 10.38 -3.15 10.64
C ARG A 246 9.98 -4.43 9.94
N VAL A 247 9.80 -4.36 8.64
CA VAL A 247 9.42 -5.51 7.81
C VAL A 247 10.60 -6.48 7.72
N THR A 248 10.36 -7.74 8.07
CA THR A 248 11.36 -8.83 8.01
C THR A 248 11.00 -9.88 6.95
N GLY A 249 9.75 -9.87 6.47
CA GLY A 249 9.30 -10.75 5.40
C GLY A 249 8.00 -10.30 4.78
N CYS A 250 7.62 -10.94 3.69
CA CYS A 250 6.38 -10.66 2.98
C CYS A 250 5.80 -11.93 2.38
N SER A 251 4.49 -11.92 2.19
CA SER A 251 3.73 -12.85 1.36
C SER A 251 2.79 -12.05 0.46
N THR A 252 2.01 -12.74 -0.38
CA THR A 252 1.01 -12.10 -1.24
C THR A 252 0.01 -11.27 -0.42
N GLY A 253 0.22 -9.95 -0.38
CA GLY A 253 -0.68 -8.99 0.27
C GLY A 253 -0.51 -8.80 1.77
N THR A 254 0.45 -9.48 2.41
CA THR A 254 0.71 -9.34 3.86
C THR A 254 2.20 -9.22 4.14
N LEU A 255 2.58 -8.23 4.94
CA LEU A 255 3.92 -8.04 5.48
C LEU A 255 4.04 -8.73 6.85
N PHE A 256 5.26 -9.13 7.18
CA PHE A 256 5.63 -9.65 8.48
C PHE A 256 6.77 -8.81 9.02
N GLY A 257 6.78 -8.55 10.32
CA GLY A 257 7.78 -7.66 10.88
C GLY A 257 7.96 -7.76 12.38
N GLU A 258 8.93 -6.97 12.83
CA GLU A 258 9.28 -6.77 14.22
C GLU A 258 8.75 -5.42 14.70
N CYS A 259 7.95 -5.43 15.78
CA CYS A 259 7.47 -4.21 16.41
C CYS A 259 8.62 -3.54 17.15
N LEU A 260 9.03 -2.36 16.70
CA LEU A 260 10.15 -1.61 17.28
C LEU A 260 9.73 -0.77 18.49
N GLY A 261 8.44 -0.46 18.62
CA GLY A 261 7.91 0.37 19.68
C GLY A 261 6.58 1.02 19.32
N ARG A 262 5.84 1.44 20.35
CA ARG A 262 4.64 2.29 20.22
C ARG A 262 5.07 3.71 19.82
N THR A 263 4.24 4.38 19.04
CA THR A 263 4.49 5.75 18.57
C THR A 263 3.15 6.45 18.36
N THR A 264 3.20 7.74 18.06
CA THR A 264 2.10 8.48 17.45
C THR A 264 2.34 8.60 15.95
N LEU A 265 1.28 8.91 15.21
CA LEU A 265 1.36 9.20 13.78
C LEU A 265 2.22 10.44 13.55
N THR A 266 2.00 11.49 14.33
CA THR A 266 2.75 12.75 14.23
C THR A 266 4.24 12.53 14.51
N ALA A 267 4.59 11.86 15.62
CA ALA A 267 6.00 11.65 15.99
C ALA A 267 6.73 10.78 14.96
N PHE A 268 6.11 9.72 14.47
CA PHE A 268 6.71 8.90 13.41
C PHE A 268 6.96 9.71 12.14
N HIS A 269 6.01 10.54 11.75
CA HIS A 269 6.15 11.42 10.60
C HIS A 269 7.20 12.52 10.82
N GLU A 270 7.33 13.10 12.01
CA GLU A 270 8.40 14.07 12.32
C GLU A 270 9.80 13.45 12.19
N MET A 271 9.95 12.18 12.58
CA MET A 271 11.22 11.45 12.46
C MET A 271 11.57 11.04 11.03
N HIS A 272 10.57 10.74 10.21
CA HIS A 272 10.78 10.02 8.94
C HIS A 272 10.22 10.71 7.70
N GLY A 273 9.42 11.75 7.89
CA GLY A 273 8.65 12.40 6.84
C GLY A 273 7.53 11.52 6.30
N ASN A 274 7.12 11.80 5.05
CA ASN A 274 5.95 11.19 4.40
C ASN A 274 6.21 9.81 3.75
N ALA A 275 7.41 9.24 3.94
CA ALA A 275 7.81 7.98 3.33
C ALA A 275 8.32 6.98 4.38
N TRP A 276 8.31 5.71 4.02
CA TRP A 276 9.07 4.68 4.74
C TRP A 276 10.56 5.04 4.77
N VAL A 277 11.25 4.62 5.83
CA VAL A 277 12.70 4.75 5.94
C VAL A 277 13.35 3.53 5.31
N GLU A 278 14.40 3.73 4.51
CA GLU A 278 15.27 2.62 4.11
C GLU A 278 15.95 2.02 5.34
N ALA A 279 16.14 0.70 5.35
CA ALA A 279 16.96 0.06 6.37
C ALA A 279 18.36 0.70 6.36
N ASP A 280 18.85 1.07 7.54
CA ASP A 280 20.24 1.46 7.75
C ASP A 280 21.17 0.44 7.05
N GLU A 281 22.26 0.90 6.41
CA GLU A 281 23.15 0.01 5.64
C GLU A 281 23.72 -1.14 6.50
N SER A 282 23.76 -0.94 7.82
CA SER A 282 24.08 -1.94 8.84
C SER A 282 23.09 -3.13 8.84
N ALA A 283 21.78 -2.88 8.69
CA ALA A 283 20.73 -3.90 8.69
C ALA A 283 20.72 -4.73 7.39
N LYS A 284 21.04 -4.11 6.23
CA LYS A 284 21.18 -4.82 4.94
C LYS A 284 22.27 -5.92 5.00
N LYS A 285 23.34 -5.72 5.77
CA LYS A 285 24.40 -6.72 5.99
C LYS A 285 23.94 -7.88 6.88
N ALA A 286 23.11 -7.63 7.90
CA ALA A 286 22.62 -8.66 8.80
C ALA A 286 21.64 -9.63 8.11
N THR A 287 20.76 -9.13 7.24
CA THR A 287 19.81 -9.97 6.49
C THR A 287 20.51 -10.84 5.44
N ALA A 288 21.57 -10.34 4.79
CA ALA A 288 22.37 -11.12 3.85
C ALA A 288 23.10 -12.30 4.52
N ALA A 289 23.47 -12.16 5.80
CA ALA A 289 24.10 -13.24 6.57
C ALA A 289 23.11 -14.32 7.03
N ALA A 290 21.84 -13.96 7.25
CA ALA A 290 20.80 -14.89 7.70
C ALA A 290 20.23 -15.77 6.58
N GLY A 291 20.26 -15.31 5.32
CA GLY A 291 19.81 -16.08 4.15
C GLY A 291 20.82 -17.08 3.58
N ALA A 292 22.02 -17.18 4.18
CA ALA A 292 23.12 -18.05 3.73
C ALA A 292 23.31 -19.31 4.61
N ARG A 293 22.32 -19.68 5.42
CA ARG A 293 22.31 -20.91 6.24
C ARG A 293 21.18 -21.84 5.86
#